data_AF-A0A2V2AM70-F1
#
_entry.id   AF-A0A2V2AM70-F1
#
_cell.length_a   1.000
_cell.length_b   1.000
_cell.length_c   1.000
_cell.angle_alpha   90.00
_cell.angle_beta   90.00
_cell.angle_gamma   90.00
#
_symmetry.space_group_name_H-M   'P 1'
#
loop_
_entity.id
_entity.type
_entity.pdbx_description
1 polymer ?
#
loop_
_entity_poly.entity_id
_entity_poly.type
_entity_poly.pdbx_seq_one_letter_code
_entity_poly.pdbx_strand_id
1 'polypeptide(L)' 'MPKKQNALDARAKRIAEKHGYRAERSEMRYSGDNMGEFMLIEEATNRIEAGHRYDMGAEQVIEFFEGDAA' A
#
# COMPACT_ATOMS: atom_id res chain seq x y z
N MET A 1 10.03 17.84 4.71
CA MET A 1 9.12 16.69 4.62
C MET A 1 8.87 16.39 3.14
N PRO A 2 9.22 15.22 2.59
CA PRO A 2 9.34 15.05 1.15
C PRO A 2 7.94 14.98 0.52
N LYS A 3 7.53 16.05 -0.17
CA LYS A 3 6.23 16.16 -0.89
C LYS A 3 5.96 15.00 -1.87
N LYS A 4 7.00 14.30 -2.33
CA LYS A 4 6.91 13.19 -3.27
C LYS A 4 6.36 11.90 -2.66
N GLN A 5 6.70 11.59 -1.41
CA GLN A 5 6.23 10.37 -0.73
C GLN A 5 4.70 10.40 -0.57
N ASN A 6 4.15 11.55 -0.16
CA ASN A 6 2.72 11.72 0.03
C ASN A 6 1.89 11.52 -1.25
N ALA A 7 2.46 11.85 -2.42
CA ALA A 7 1.75 11.69 -3.70
C ALA A 7 1.65 10.22 -4.12
N LEU A 8 2.71 9.44 -3.91
CA LEU A 8 2.72 8.00 -4.17
C LEU A 8 1.81 7.26 -3.20
N ASP A 9 1.83 7.62 -1.92
CA ASP A 9 0.96 7.03 -0.90
C ASP A 9 -0.52 7.24 -1.23
N ALA A 10 -0.88 8.48 -1.62
CA ALA A 10 -2.25 8.80 -2.02
C ALA A 10 -2.68 8.05 -3.28
N ARG A 11 -1.75 7.81 -4.22
CA ARG A 11 -2.01 7.03 -5.43
C ARG A 11 -2.21 5.55 -5.10
N ALA A 12 -1.35 4.96 -4.27
CA ALA A 12 -1.44 3.57 -3.84
C ALA A 12 -2.78 3.27 -3.16
N LYS A 13 -3.20 4.14 -2.23
CA LYS A 13 -4.52 4.03 -1.57
C LYS A 13 -5.67 4.07 -2.57
N ARG A 14 -5.66 5.04 -3.48
CA ARG A 14 -6.72 5.20 -4.49
C ARG A 14 -6.81 3.99 -5.43
N ILE A 15 -5.69 3.41 -5.82
CA ILE A 15 -5.67 2.23 -6.69
C ILE A 15 -6.20 1.01 -5.94
N ALA A 16 -5.75 0.77 -4.70
CA ALA A 16 -6.30 -0.30 -3.89
C ALA A 16 -7.83 -0.16 -3.76
N GLU A 17 -8.33 1.04 -3.42
CA GLU A 17 -9.77 1.30 -3.27
C GLU A 17 -10.54 1.01 -4.56
N LYS A 18 -9.99 1.37 -5.72
CA LYS A 18 -10.58 1.09 -7.04
C LYS A 18 -10.76 -0.41 -7.31
N HIS A 19 -9.89 -1.24 -6.74
CA HIS A 19 -9.92 -2.70 -6.90
C HIS A 19 -10.66 -3.42 -5.76
N GLY A 20 -11.27 -2.69 -4.81
CA GLY A 20 -11.98 -3.29 -3.67
C GLY A 20 -11.07 -3.66 -2.50
N TYR A 21 -9.89 -3.05 -2.41
CA TYR A 21 -8.92 -3.24 -1.34
C TYR A 21 -8.67 -1.95 -0.57
N ARG A 22 -8.28 -2.06 0.68
CA ARG A 22 -7.79 -0.96 1.51
C ARG A 22 -6.28 -1.10 1.70
N ALA A 23 -5.54 -0.08 1.28
CA ALA A 23 -4.11 0.04 1.58
C ALA A 23 -3.91 0.77 2.92
N GLU A 24 -3.79 -0.01 3.99
CA GLU A 24 -3.56 0.50 5.34
C GLU A 24 -2.07 0.78 5.54
N ARG A 25 -1.72 2.00 5.95
CA ARG A 25 -0.32 2.39 6.16
C ARG A 25 0.01 2.45 7.63
N SER A 26 1.18 1.93 8.03
CA SER A 26 1.68 2.18 9.38
C SER A 26 2.42 3.53 9.47
N GLU A 27 2.07 4.35 10.46
CA GLU A 27 2.81 5.56 10.81
C GLU A 27 4.05 5.27 11.68
N MET A 28 4.16 4.06 12.23
CA MET A 28 5.32 3.62 12.99
C MET A 28 6.44 3.18 12.05
N ARG A 29 7.60 3.82 12.16
CA ARG A 29 8.83 3.35 11.52
C ARG A 29 9.35 2.15 12.30
N TYR A 30 9.02 0.94 11.83
CA TYR A 30 9.53 -0.30 12.43
C TYR A 30 11.03 -0.53 12.15
N SER A 31 11.63 0.16 11.17
CA SER A 31 13.08 0.19 10.91
C SER A 31 13.52 1.52 10.30
N GLY A 32 14.83 1.80 10.27
CA GLY A 32 15.42 2.99 9.65
C GLY A 32 15.17 3.09 8.13
N ASP A 33 14.86 1.96 7.49
CA ASP A 33 14.63 1.83 6.05
C ASP A 33 13.14 1.63 5.69
N ASN A 34 12.29 1.35 6.69
CA ASN A 34 10.86 1.14 6.52
C ASN A 34 10.14 2.49 6.40
N MET A 35 10.10 3.06 5.19
CA MET A 35 9.42 4.33 4.90
C MET A 35 7.88 4.18 4.86
N GLY A 36 7.25 3.76 5.95
CA GLY A 36 5.80 3.75 6.10
C GLY A 36 5.12 2.86 5.06
N GLU A 37 5.35 1.57 5.21
CA GLU A 37 4.85 0.51 4.37
C GLU A 37 3.34 0.27 4.57
N PHE A 38 2.76 -0.45 3.62
CA PHE A 38 1.35 -0.70 3.45
C PHE A 38 1.02 -2.17 3.68
N MET A 39 -0.23 -2.38 4.08
CA MET A 39 -0.92 -3.65 4.10
C MET A 39 -2.12 -3.55 3.18
N LEU A 40 -2.27 -4.53 2.29
CA LEU A 40 -3.42 -4.65 1.41
C LEU A 40 -4.46 -5.56 2.06
N ILE A 41 -5.63 -4.98 2.33
CA ILE A 41 -6.75 -5.67 2.97
C ILE A 41 -7.90 -5.71 1.97
N GLU A 42 -8.38 -6.89 1.61
CA GLU A 42 -9.60 -7.02 0.79
C GLU A 42 -10.81 -6.55 1.60
N GLU A 43 -11.57 -5.58 1.10
CA GLU A 43 -12.66 -4.98 1.88
C GLU A 43 -13.84 -5.95 2.07
N ALA A 44 -14.07 -6.86 1.12
CA ALA A 44 -15.18 -7.79 1.16
C ALA A 44 -15.05 -8.85 2.26
N THR A 45 -13.83 -9.31 2.54
CA THR A 45 -13.54 -10.41 3.47
C THR A 45 -12.76 -9.94 4.70
N ASN A 46 -12.29 -8.69 4.70
CA ASN A 46 -11.37 -8.12 5.67
C ASN A 46 -10.09 -8.97 5.84
N ARG A 47 -9.71 -9.70 4.79
CA ARG A 47 -8.51 -10.54 4.74
C ARG A 47 -7.34 -9.71 4.25
N ILE A 48 -6.18 -9.94 4.86
CA ILE A 48 -4.93 -9.38 4.35
C ILE A 48 -4.50 -10.20 3.14
N GLU A 49 -4.41 -9.55 1.99
CA GLU A 49 -3.97 -10.14 0.73
C GLU A 49 -2.44 -10.07 0.60
N ALA A 50 -1.86 -8.94 1.01
CA ALA A 50 -0.42 -8.71 0.98
C ALA A 50 0.00 -7.66 2.02
N GLY A 51 1.29 -7.56 2.31
CA GLY A 51 1.79 -6.56 3.24
C GLY A 51 1.51 -6.89 4.72
N HIS A 52 1.48 -8.18 5.10
CA HIS A 52 1.04 -8.67 6.43
C HIS A 52 1.73 -8.01 7.64
N ARG A 53 2.90 -7.40 7.46
CA ARG A 53 3.60 -6.66 8.53
C ARG A 53 3.87 -5.21 8.17
N TYR A 54 3.07 -4.66 7.26
CA TYR A 54 3.39 -3.43 6.57
C TYR A 54 4.77 -3.60 5.95
N ASP A 55 4.90 -4.46 4.96
CA ASP A 55 6.16 -4.73 4.25
C ASP A 55 6.05 -4.44 2.74
N MET A 56 4.94 -3.81 2.31
CA MET A 56 4.79 -3.30 0.94
C MET A 56 5.01 -1.80 0.85
N GLY A 57 5.90 -1.37 -0.04
CA GLY A 57 6.01 0.03 -0.44
C GLY A 57 4.80 0.49 -1.27
N ALA A 58 4.58 1.82 -1.34
CA ALA A 58 3.54 2.41 -2.19
C ALA A 58 3.68 1.99 -3.67
N GLU A 59 4.90 1.90 -4.17
CA GLU A 59 5.18 1.48 -5.56
C GLU A 59 4.79 0.01 -5.79
N GLN A 60 5.09 -0.87 -4.84
CA GLN A 60 4.70 -2.29 -4.90
C GLN A 60 3.18 -2.46 -4.85
N VAL A 61 2.46 -1.62 -4.09
CA VAL A 61 0.99 -1.63 -4.09
C VAL A 61 0.45 -1.25 -5.48
N ILE A 62 1.03 -0.23 -6.11
CA ILE A 62 0.62 0.19 -7.45
C ILE A 62 0.91 -0.93 -8.45
N GLU A 63 2.10 -1.52 -8.41
CA GLU A 63 2.50 -2.64 -9.25
C GLU A 63 1.61 -3.88 -9.06
N PHE A 64 1.19 -4.17 -7.83
CA PHE A 64 0.29 -5.29 -7.54
C PHE A 64 -1.05 -5.20 -8.30
N PHE A 65 -1.58 -3.99 -8.53
CA PHE A 65 -2.87 -3.80 -9.21
C PHE A 65 -2.75 -3.38 -10.68
N GLU A 66 -1.69 -2.65 -11.05
CA GLU A 66 -1.48 -2.16 -12.41
C GLU A 66 -0.49 -3.03 -13.22
N GLY A 67 0.30 -3.89 -12.57
CA GLY A 67 1.34 -4.73 -13.19
C GLY A 67 0.81 -5.95 -13.93
N ASP A 68 -0.44 -6.37 -13.67
CA ASP A 68 -1.12 -7.48 -14.35
C ASP A 68 -1.96 -7.05 -15.58
N ALA A 69 -1.66 -5.88 -16.16
CA ALA A 69 -2.16 -5.51 -17.48
C ALA A 69 -1.29 -6.12 -18.59
N ALA A 70 -1.28 -7.46 -18.69
CA ALA A 70 -0.70 -8.21 -19.82
C ALA A 70 -1.67 -9.28 -20.33
#